data_AF-A0AA38ZB90-F1
#
_entry.id   AF-A0AA38ZB90-F1
#
_cell.length_a   1.000
_cell.length_b   1.000
_cell.length_c   1.000
_cell.angle_alpha   90.00
_cell.angle_beta   90.00
_cell.angle_gamma   90.00
#
_symmetry.space_group_name_H-M   'P 1'
#
loop_
_entity.id
_entity.type
_entity.pdbx_description
1 polymer ?
#
loop_
_entity_poly.entity_id
_entity_poly.type
_entity_poly.pdbx_seq_one_letter_code
_entity_poly.pdbx_strand_id
1 'polypeptide(L)'
;MMHDFAITENYAIFMDLPLYFRPKEMVKEKKLIFSFDATKKARFGVLPRYAKNELHIKWFELPNCFIFHNANAWEEDDQVVLITCRLENPDLDLVGGDVKEKLENFGNELYEMRFNMKTGIASQRKLSASSVDFPRVNESYTGRKQRYVYGTILDSIAKVTGVIKFDLHAEPDTGKSKLEVGGNVQGIFDLGVGRFGSEAVFVPREPGITSEEDDGYLIFFVHDEKAGKSYVNVIDAKTMSPDPVAIVELPNRVPYGFHAFFVTEEQLKEQAKL
;
A
#
# COMPACT_ATOMS: atom_id res chain seq x y z
N MET A 1 2.16 -17.05 -1.53
CA MET A 1 0.86 -16.43 -1.85
C MET A 1 1.18 -15.12 -2.56
N MET A 2 0.46 -14.81 -3.63
CA MET A 2 0.60 -13.56 -4.37
C MET A 2 -0.67 -12.75 -4.11
N HIS A 3 -0.60 -11.79 -3.18
CA HIS A 3 -1.75 -10.97 -2.79
C HIS A 3 -2.10 -9.94 -3.86
N ASP A 4 -1.06 -9.34 -4.44
CA ASP A 4 -1.16 -8.22 -5.36
C ASP A 4 -0.16 -8.39 -6.52
N PHE A 5 -0.24 -7.51 -7.50
CA PHE A 5 0.70 -7.37 -8.61
C PHE A 5 0.74 -5.91 -9.07
N ALA A 6 1.78 -5.52 -9.80
CA ALA A 6 1.86 -4.17 -10.34
C ALA A 6 1.94 -4.20 -11.87
N ILE A 7 1.57 -3.08 -12.50
CA ILE A 7 1.69 -2.88 -13.94
C ILE A 7 2.45 -1.59 -14.22
N THR A 8 3.10 -1.53 -15.37
CA THR A 8 3.64 -0.32 -15.99
C THR A 8 2.95 -0.11 -17.34
N GLU A 9 3.44 0.81 -18.17
CA GLU A 9 2.97 0.94 -19.55
C GLU A 9 3.11 -0.39 -20.32
N ASN A 10 4.27 -1.05 -20.23
CA ASN A 10 4.64 -2.22 -21.04
C ASN A 10 4.78 -3.53 -20.25
N TYR A 11 4.88 -3.51 -18.92
CA TYR A 11 5.16 -4.70 -18.11
C TYR A 11 4.12 -4.96 -17.02
N ALA A 12 4.00 -6.22 -16.63
CA ALA A 12 3.36 -6.68 -15.40
C ALA A 12 4.46 -7.25 -14.48
N ILE A 13 4.32 -7.02 -13.18
CA ILE A 13 5.30 -7.40 -12.17
C ILE A 13 4.62 -8.36 -11.19
N PHE A 14 5.08 -9.59 -11.16
CA PHE A 14 4.60 -10.64 -10.27
C PHE A 14 5.61 -10.88 -9.15
N MET A 15 5.13 -10.89 -7.91
CA MET A 15 5.98 -11.06 -6.74
C MET A 15 5.88 -12.50 -6.23
N ASP A 16 6.87 -13.32 -6.56
CA ASP A 16 7.01 -14.65 -6.00
C ASP A 16 7.81 -14.56 -4.69
N LEU A 17 7.07 -14.28 -3.63
CA LEU A 17 7.59 -14.03 -2.29
C LEU A 17 7.58 -15.32 -1.46
N PRO A 18 8.47 -15.46 -0.47
CA PRO A 18 8.69 -16.71 0.26
C PRO A 18 7.61 -17.00 1.33
N LEU A 19 6.34 -16.90 0.94
CA LEU A 19 5.19 -17.26 1.74
C LEU A 19 4.50 -18.50 1.16
N TYR A 20 4.67 -19.64 1.82
CA TYR A 20 4.33 -20.96 1.30
C TYR A 20 3.00 -21.46 1.84
N PHE A 21 2.23 -22.12 0.98
CA PHE A 21 1.03 -22.85 1.37
C PHE A 21 1.41 -24.22 1.97
N ARG A 22 1.18 -24.41 3.28
CA ARG A 22 1.63 -25.60 4.03
C ARG A 22 0.48 -26.25 4.83
N PRO A 23 -0.51 -26.86 4.15
CA PRO A 23 -1.69 -27.44 4.81
C PRO A 23 -1.37 -28.57 5.79
N LYS A 24 -0.25 -29.28 5.59
CA LYS A 24 0.20 -30.33 6.53
C LYS A 24 0.61 -29.76 7.89
N GLU A 25 1.27 -28.61 7.90
CA GLU A 25 1.68 -27.91 9.13
C GLU A 25 0.46 -27.38 9.86
N MET A 26 -0.51 -26.81 9.14
CA MET A 26 -1.80 -26.40 9.72
C MET A 26 -2.49 -27.53 10.48
N VAL A 27 -2.62 -28.71 9.87
CA VAL A 27 -3.32 -29.85 10.50
C VAL A 27 -2.55 -30.43 11.68
N LYS A 28 -1.22 -30.55 11.58
CA LYS A 28 -0.39 -31.21 12.60
C LYS A 28 0.02 -30.29 13.74
N GLU A 29 0.33 -29.04 13.43
CA GLU A 29 0.96 -28.07 14.33
C GLU A 29 -0.01 -26.94 14.72
N LYS A 30 -1.25 -26.92 14.20
CA LYS A 30 -2.26 -25.88 14.43
C LYS A 30 -1.78 -24.46 14.06
N LYS A 31 -0.85 -24.37 13.11
CA LYS A 31 -0.38 -23.12 12.51
C LYS A 31 -1.35 -22.63 11.43
N LEU A 32 -1.18 -21.40 10.97
CA LEU A 32 -1.83 -20.93 9.77
C LEU A 32 -1.42 -21.76 8.56
N ILE A 33 -2.30 -21.74 7.55
CA ILE A 33 -2.09 -22.48 6.30
C ILE A 33 -0.97 -21.89 5.44
N PHE A 34 -0.49 -20.69 5.78
CA PHE A 34 0.64 -20.02 5.14
C PHE A 34 1.78 -19.79 6.12
N SER A 35 3.00 -20.16 5.73
CA SER A 35 4.21 -19.99 6.54
C SER A 35 5.27 -19.22 5.76
N PHE A 36 5.90 -18.23 6.39
CA PHE A 36 7.01 -17.49 5.78
C PHE A 36 8.33 -18.25 5.92
N ASP A 37 9.15 -18.25 4.86
CA ASP A 37 10.49 -18.84 4.85
C ASP A 37 11.56 -17.76 4.76
N ALA A 38 12.09 -17.35 5.91
CA ALA A 38 13.14 -16.33 6.02
C ALA A 38 14.46 -16.71 5.33
N THR A 39 14.66 -18.00 4.97
CA THR A 39 15.90 -18.47 4.32
C THR A 39 15.91 -18.24 2.81
N LYS A 40 14.77 -17.87 2.23
CA LYS A 40 14.60 -17.70 0.78
C LYS A 40 14.64 -16.24 0.38
N LYS A 41 15.20 -15.95 -0.80
CA LYS A 41 15.11 -14.62 -1.39
C LYS A 41 13.71 -14.33 -1.92
N ALA A 42 13.38 -13.05 -2.06
CA ALA A 42 12.19 -12.62 -2.79
C ALA A 42 12.49 -12.58 -4.29
N ARG A 43 11.56 -13.07 -5.12
CA ARG A 43 11.70 -13.08 -6.58
C ARG A 43 10.64 -12.21 -7.23
N PHE A 44 11.03 -11.45 -8.24
CA PHE A 44 10.16 -10.52 -8.96
C PHE A 44 10.21 -10.85 -10.45
N GLY A 45 9.08 -11.27 -11.00
CA GLY A 45 8.92 -11.62 -12.39
C GLY A 45 8.36 -10.46 -13.18
N VAL A 46 9.17 -9.87 -14.05
CA VAL A 46 8.75 -8.77 -14.93
C VAL A 46 8.44 -9.35 -16.31
N LEU A 47 7.17 -9.30 -16.70
CA LEU A 47 6.63 -9.89 -17.93
C LEU A 47 6.07 -8.79 -18.83
N PRO A 48 6.37 -8.73 -20.14
CA PRO A 48 5.67 -7.84 -21.05
C PRO A 48 4.15 -8.08 -20.98
N ARG A 49 3.34 -7.02 -20.80
CA ARG A 49 1.88 -7.12 -20.54
C ARG A 49 1.12 -7.91 -21.59
N TYR A 50 1.60 -7.87 -22.83
CA TYR A 50 0.97 -8.50 -23.98
C TYR A 50 1.73 -9.74 -24.46
N ALA A 51 2.66 -10.27 -23.65
CA ALA A 51 3.34 -11.52 -23.94
C ALA A 51 2.32 -12.65 -24.14
N LYS A 52 2.58 -13.54 -25.10
CA LYS A 52 1.70 -14.67 -25.41
C LYS A 52 1.90 -15.87 -24.50
N ASN A 53 3.01 -15.91 -23.78
CA ASN A 53 3.37 -16.95 -22.83
C ASN A 53 4.44 -16.42 -21.86
N GLU A 54 4.73 -17.23 -20.86
CA GLU A 54 5.64 -16.94 -19.75
C GLU A 54 7.12 -16.93 -20.13
N LEU A 55 7.51 -17.40 -21.33
CA LEU A 55 8.93 -17.47 -21.73
C LEU A 55 9.60 -16.09 -21.80
N HIS A 56 8.81 -15.02 -21.84
CA HIS A 56 9.28 -13.64 -21.86
C HIS A 56 9.47 -13.04 -20.46
N ILE A 57 9.18 -13.79 -19.39
CA ILE A 57 9.37 -13.29 -18.03
C ILE A 57 10.85 -13.15 -17.70
N LYS A 58 11.23 -12.00 -17.16
CA LYS A 58 12.56 -11.78 -16.58
C LYS A 58 12.45 -11.80 -15.06
N TRP A 59 13.15 -12.73 -14.43
CA TRP A 59 13.18 -12.86 -12.98
C TRP A 59 14.35 -12.07 -12.38
N PHE A 60 14.03 -11.34 -11.32
CA PHE A 60 14.98 -10.60 -10.49
C PHE A 60 14.92 -11.12 -9.05
N GLU A 61 16.05 -11.05 -8.34
CA GLU A 61 16.12 -11.42 -6.93
C GLU A 61 16.49 -10.22 -6.08
N LEU A 62 15.80 -10.08 -4.95
CA LEU A 62 16.13 -9.14 -3.88
C LEU A 62 16.26 -9.90 -2.55
N PRO A 63 16.84 -9.28 -1.50
CA PRO A 63 16.82 -9.84 -0.16
C PRO A 63 15.42 -10.30 0.27
N ASN A 64 15.37 -11.21 1.24
CA ASN A 64 14.13 -11.73 1.80
C ASN A 64 13.19 -10.58 2.23
N CYS A 65 11.93 -10.68 1.80
CA CYS A 65 10.86 -9.77 2.18
C CYS A 65 9.50 -10.35 1.82
N PHE A 66 8.45 -9.71 2.34
CA PHE A 66 7.08 -9.95 1.92
C PHE A 66 6.40 -8.62 1.60
N ILE A 67 5.41 -8.65 0.70
CA ILE A 67 4.66 -7.49 0.25
C ILE A 67 3.21 -7.93 0.17
N PHE A 68 2.32 -7.20 0.85
CA PHE A 68 0.90 -7.27 0.59
C PHE A 68 0.56 -6.32 -0.56
N HIS A 69 0.86 -5.04 -0.42
CA HIS A 69 0.33 -4.01 -1.33
C HIS A 69 1.41 -3.19 -2.02
N ASN A 70 1.17 -2.90 -3.30
CA ASN A 70 1.97 -2.01 -4.11
C ASN A 70 1.28 -0.65 -4.24
N ALA A 71 2.06 0.43 -4.22
CA ALA A 71 1.55 1.77 -4.48
C ALA A 71 1.32 2.00 -5.98
N ASN A 72 2.38 1.79 -6.77
CA ASN A 72 2.38 1.94 -8.23
C ASN A 72 3.69 1.39 -8.82
N ALA A 73 3.75 1.25 -10.15
CA ALA A 73 4.98 0.96 -10.87
C ALA A 73 5.04 1.75 -12.19
N TRP A 74 6.25 2.00 -12.68
CA TRP A 74 6.47 2.66 -13.97
C TRP A 74 7.82 2.29 -14.59
N GLU A 75 8.09 2.81 -15.77
CA GLU A 75 9.35 2.61 -16.51
C GLU A 75 10.18 3.89 -16.49
N GLU A 76 11.48 3.76 -16.24
CA GLU A 76 12.50 4.82 -16.38
C GLU A 76 13.70 4.27 -17.12
N ASP A 77 13.89 4.72 -18.36
CA ASP A 77 14.95 4.23 -19.25
C ASP A 77 14.92 2.69 -19.37
N ASP A 78 16.03 2.02 -19.03
CA ASP A 78 16.16 0.56 -19.02
C ASP A 78 15.63 -0.09 -17.73
N GLN A 79 14.93 0.65 -16.86
CA GLN A 79 14.48 0.17 -15.55
C GLN A 79 12.97 0.14 -15.40
N VAL A 80 12.49 -0.89 -14.70
CA VAL A 80 11.15 -0.91 -14.12
C VAL A 80 11.27 -0.53 -12.64
N VAL A 81 10.49 0.46 -12.22
CA VAL A 81 10.42 0.97 -10.85
C VAL A 81 9.13 0.49 -10.20
N LEU A 82 9.21 -0.01 -8.97
CA LEU A 82 8.08 -0.44 -8.15
C LEU A 82 8.12 0.28 -6.81
N ILE A 83 7.01 0.89 -6.42
CA ILE A 83 6.82 1.45 -5.09
C ILE A 83 5.88 0.54 -4.31
N THR A 84 6.30 0.12 -3.12
CA THR A 84 5.63 -0.95 -2.38
C THR A 84 5.77 -0.81 -0.88
N CYS A 85 4.80 -1.33 -0.13
CA CYS A 85 4.93 -1.54 1.31
C CYS A 85 5.58 -2.91 1.54
N ARG A 86 6.80 -2.90 2.09
CA ARG A 86 7.64 -4.08 2.30
C ARG A 86 7.64 -4.43 3.78
N LEU A 87 7.37 -5.70 4.06
CA LEU A 87 7.49 -6.33 5.37
C LEU A 87 8.80 -7.12 5.46
N GLU A 88 9.50 -6.96 6.57
CA GLU A 88 10.64 -7.78 6.95
C GLU A 88 10.20 -8.95 7.85
N ASN A 89 10.52 -10.19 7.42
CA ASN A 89 10.28 -11.43 8.18
C ASN A 89 8.89 -11.54 8.86
N PRO A 90 7.77 -11.42 8.11
CA PRO A 90 6.46 -11.48 8.73
C PRO A 90 6.21 -12.85 9.37
N ASP A 91 5.82 -12.84 10.64
CA ASP A 91 5.24 -14.01 11.30
C ASP A 91 3.72 -13.93 11.20
N LEU A 92 3.15 -14.66 10.23
CA LEU A 92 1.71 -14.64 10.02
C LEU A 92 0.95 -15.36 11.13
N ASP A 93 1.55 -16.32 11.85
CA ASP A 93 0.86 -17.04 12.92
C ASP A 93 0.44 -16.08 14.06
N LEU A 94 1.18 -14.99 14.25
CA LEU A 94 0.84 -13.89 15.18
C LEU A 94 -0.35 -13.04 14.71
N VAL A 95 -0.73 -13.12 13.43
CA VAL A 95 -1.83 -12.35 12.81
C VAL A 95 -3.17 -13.07 12.95
N GLY A 96 -3.15 -14.40 13.02
CA GLY A 96 -4.35 -15.24 13.05
C GLY A 96 -4.85 -15.64 14.45
N GLY A 97 -4.17 -15.23 15.52
CA GLY A 97 -4.54 -15.57 16.91
C GLY A 97 -5.21 -14.42 17.67
N ASP A 98 -5.84 -14.74 18.82
CA ASP A 98 -6.38 -13.79 19.83
C ASP A 98 -5.31 -12.87 20.47
N VAL A 99 -4.10 -12.82 19.91
CA VAL A 99 -2.96 -12.12 20.46
C VAL A 99 -3.02 -10.65 20.01
N LYS A 100 -3.46 -9.80 20.94
CA LYS A 100 -3.25 -8.35 20.89
C LYS A 100 -1.76 -8.05 20.99
N GLU A 101 -1.02 -8.11 19.90
CA GLU A 101 0.35 -7.57 19.87
C GLU A 101 0.49 -6.40 18.90
N LYS A 102 1.24 -5.40 19.39
CA LYS A 102 1.60 -4.19 18.66
C LYS A 102 2.54 -4.55 17.50
N LEU A 103 2.50 -3.77 16.42
CA LEU A 103 3.40 -3.89 15.27
C LEU A 103 4.89 -3.64 15.57
N GLU A 104 5.33 -3.59 16.84
CA GLU A 104 6.73 -3.36 17.23
C GLU A 104 7.70 -4.38 16.59
N ASN A 105 7.20 -5.54 16.13
CA ASN A 105 7.96 -6.57 15.41
C ASN A 105 7.69 -6.65 13.90
N PHE A 106 6.82 -5.80 13.33
CA PHE A 106 6.50 -5.79 11.91
C PHE A 106 7.10 -4.54 11.26
N GLY A 107 8.30 -4.68 10.70
CA GLY A 107 8.94 -3.65 9.89
C GLY A 107 8.22 -3.46 8.56
N ASN A 108 7.11 -2.68 8.55
CA ASN A 108 6.33 -2.39 7.35
C ASN A 108 6.60 -0.97 6.86
N GLU A 109 7.30 -0.87 5.75
CA GLU A 109 8.00 0.34 5.32
C GLU A 109 7.75 0.56 3.82
N LEU A 110 7.66 1.81 3.39
CA LEU A 110 7.61 2.14 1.99
C LEU A 110 8.99 1.93 1.35
N TYR A 111 9.06 1.24 0.23
CA TYR A 111 10.28 0.98 -0.53
C TYR A 111 10.11 1.33 -2.00
N GLU A 112 11.23 1.74 -2.60
CA GLU A 112 11.44 1.80 -4.04
C GLU A 112 12.31 0.63 -4.47
N MET A 113 11.81 -0.20 -5.38
CA MET A 113 12.54 -1.30 -5.98
C MET A 113 12.77 -1.00 -7.47
N ARG A 114 13.97 -1.28 -7.96
CA ARG A 114 14.36 -1.03 -9.35
C ARG A 114 14.87 -2.31 -9.99
N PHE A 115 14.40 -2.59 -11.20
CA PHE A 115 14.74 -3.78 -11.97
C PHE A 115 15.30 -3.37 -13.33
N ASN A 116 16.60 -3.55 -13.55
CA ASN A 116 17.24 -3.18 -14.80
C ASN A 116 17.00 -4.27 -15.88
N MET A 117 16.16 -3.95 -16.86
CA MET A 117 15.73 -4.85 -17.92
C MET A 117 16.86 -5.23 -18.89
N LYS A 118 17.95 -4.44 -18.93
CA LYS A 118 19.14 -4.73 -19.74
C LYS A 118 20.19 -5.55 -19.00
N THR A 119 20.60 -5.11 -17.80
CA THR A 119 21.70 -5.74 -17.04
C THR A 119 21.25 -6.91 -16.18
N GLY A 120 19.97 -6.97 -15.80
CA GLY A 120 19.45 -7.98 -14.87
C GLY A 120 19.71 -7.68 -13.40
N ILE A 121 20.27 -6.51 -13.09
CA ILE A 121 20.50 -6.07 -11.70
C ILE A 121 19.20 -5.55 -11.10
N ALA A 122 18.94 -5.92 -9.85
CA ALA A 122 17.88 -5.35 -9.03
C ALA A 122 18.45 -4.64 -7.80
N SER A 123 17.78 -3.58 -7.36
CA SER A 123 18.11 -2.85 -6.14
C SER A 123 16.83 -2.42 -5.42
N GLN A 124 16.98 -2.07 -4.14
CA GLN A 124 15.90 -1.54 -3.33
C GLN A 124 16.40 -0.43 -2.41
N ARG A 125 15.56 0.58 -2.17
CA ARG A 125 15.83 1.73 -1.31
C ARG A 125 14.63 1.95 -0.38
N LYS A 126 14.89 2.06 0.92
CA LYS A 126 13.89 2.40 1.93
C LYS A 126 13.47 3.86 1.78
N LEU A 127 12.17 4.14 1.84
CA LEU A 127 11.57 5.46 1.69
C LEU A 127 10.90 5.98 2.96
N SER A 128 10.54 5.14 3.93
CA SER A 128 9.87 5.59 5.16
C SER A 128 10.36 4.86 6.40
N ALA A 129 10.11 5.42 7.57
CA ALA A 129 10.08 4.63 8.81
C ALA A 129 8.95 3.57 8.76
N SER A 130 8.94 2.66 9.73
CA SER A 130 7.96 1.56 9.81
C SER A 130 6.54 2.06 10.13
N SER A 131 5.58 1.13 10.10
CA SER A 131 4.16 1.27 10.40
C SER A 131 3.31 1.87 9.27
N VAL A 132 3.68 1.62 8.01
CA VAL A 132 2.93 2.10 6.83
C VAL A 132 2.47 0.96 5.94
N ASP A 133 1.18 0.91 5.59
CA ASP A 133 0.61 0.01 4.58
C ASP A 133 -0.58 0.67 3.85
N PHE A 134 -1.28 -0.09 3.02
CA PHE A 134 -2.40 0.33 2.18
C PHE A 134 -2.03 1.58 1.38
N PRO A 135 -0.97 1.49 0.55
CA PRO A 135 -0.53 2.61 -0.25
C PRO A 135 -1.54 2.91 -1.36
N ARG A 136 -1.78 4.19 -1.59
CA ARG A 136 -2.78 4.72 -2.51
C ARG A 136 -2.17 5.89 -3.28
N VAL A 137 -2.54 6.01 -4.53
CA VAL A 137 -2.04 7.06 -5.44
C VAL A 137 -3.22 7.69 -6.18
N ASN A 138 -2.98 8.79 -6.89
CA ASN A 138 -3.92 9.23 -7.91
C ASN A 138 -3.98 8.18 -9.03
N GLU A 139 -5.10 7.46 -9.13
CA GLU A 139 -5.27 6.33 -10.04
C GLU A 139 -5.14 6.72 -11.53
N SER A 140 -5.25 8.01 -11.87
CA SER A 140 -4.96 8.54 -13.21
C SER A 140 -3.50 8.30 -13.64
N TYR A 141 -2.61 8.02 -12.68
CA TYR A 141 -1.19 7.73 -12.88
C TYR A 141 -0.86 6.23 -12.73
N THR A 142 -1.85 5.34 -12.65
CA THR A 142 -1.60 3.88 -12.55
C THR A 142 -0.75 3.39 -13.72
N GLY A 143 0.37 2.73 -13.40
CA GLY A 143 1.33 2.25 -14.39
C GLY A 143 2.23 3.32 -15.01
N ARG A 144 2.14 4.57 -14.55
CA ARG A 144 2.91 5.73 -14.99
C ARG A 144 3.65 6.36 -13.81
N LYS A 145 4.69 7.13 -14.11
CA LYS A 145 5.47 7.83 -13.09
C LYS A 145 4.56 8.79 -12.32
N GLN A 146 4.62 8.69 -10.99
CA GLN A 146 3.91 9.54 -10.04
C GLN A 146 4.89 10.15 -9.04
N ARG A 147 4.47 11.21 -8.36
CA ARG A 147 5.21 11.88 -7.28
C ARG A 147 4.66 11.57 -5.88
N TYR A 148 3.35 11.49 -5.69
CA TYR A 148 2.74 11.38 -4.37
C TYR A 148 2.18 10.00 -4.07
N VAL A 149 2.48 9.52 -2.86
CA VAL A 149 1.89 8.31 -2.29
C VAL A 149 1.21 8.66 -0.99
N TYR A 150 -0.02 8.18 -0.82
CA TYR A 150 -0.74 8.21 0.44
C TYR A 150 -0.67 6.82 1.06
N GLY A 151 -0.43 6.74 2.36
CA GLY A 151 -0.43 5.47 3.09
C GLY A 151 -1.27 5.58 4.35
N THR A 152 -1.58 4.45 4.93
CA THR A 152 -2.17 4.36 6.27
C THR A 152 -1.09 4.15 7.31
N ILE A 153 -1.25 4.77 8.48
CA ILE A 153 -0.41 4.52 9.66
C ILE A 153 -1.09 3.42 10.48
N LEU A 154 -0.35 2.37 10.82
CA LEU A 154 -0.88 1.20 11.52
C LEU A 154 -0.36 1.12 12.97
N ASP A 155 -1.25 0.88 13.93
CA ASP A 155 -0.92 0.50 15.32
C ASP A 155 -0.94 -1.03 15.51
N SER A 156 -1.87 -1.68 14.81
CA SER A 156 -1.87 -3.13 14.57
C SER A 156 -2.33 -3.43 13.14
N ILE A 157 -2.24 -4.68 12.70
CA ILE A 157 -2.62 -5.11 11.33
C ILE A 157 -4.06 -4.70 10.96
N ALA A 158 -4.95 -4.60 11.94
CA ALA A 158 -6.35 -4.23 11.73
C ALA A 158 -6.69 -2.80 12.19
N LYS A 159 -5.73 -2.03 12.72
CA LYS A 159 -6.00 -0.73 13.37
C LYS A 159 -5.19 0.39 12.71
N VAL A 160 -5.82 1.05 11.74
CA VAL A 160 -5.32 2.29 11.13
C VAL A 160 -5.50 3.45 12.11
N THR A 161 -4.46 4.19 12.42
CA THR A 161 -4.48 5.35 13.34
C THR A 161 -4.28 6.69 12.65
N GLY A 162 -3.93 6.69 11.36
CA GLY A 162 -3.72 7.92 10.61
C GLY A 162 -3.53 7.69 9.11
N VAL A 163 -3.45 8.78 8.38
CA VAL A 163 -3.11 8.82 6.95
C VAL A 163 -1.85 9.65 6.76
N ILE A 164 -0.92 9.20 5.94
CA ILE A 164 0.37 9.85 5.70
C ILE A 164 0.55 10.13 4.21
N LYS A 165 1.18 11.26 3.89
CA LYS A 165 1.53 11.65 2.52
C LYS A 165 3.04 11.69 2.32
N PHE A 166 3.50 11.02 1.27
CA PHE A 166 4.88 11.01 0.81
C PHE A 166 5.03 11.76 -0.52
N ASP A 167 6.14 12.48 -0.67
CA ASP A 167 6.62 13.06 -1.92
C ASP A 167 7.88 12.31 -2.36
N LEU A 168 7.77 11.49 -3.40
CA LEU A 168 8.86 10.67 -3.92
C LEU A 168 9.97 11.46 -4.61
N HIS A 169 9.77 12.75 -4.90
CA HIS A 169 10.82 13.62 -5.43
C HIS A 169 11.68 14.24 -4.33
N ALA A 170 11.24 14.19 -3.07
CA ALA A 170 12.02 14.60 -1.92
C ALA A 170 12.85 13.42 -1.39
N GLU A 171 14.04 13.71 -0.86
CA GLU A 171 14.88 12.67 -0.26
C GLU A 171 14.28 12.17 1.06
N PRO A 172 14.24 10.84 1.28
CA PRO A 172 13.79 10.28 2.53
C PRO A 172 14.77 10.59 3.67
N ASP A 173 14.23 10.85 4.85
CA ASP A 173 15.05 11.05 6.04
C ASP A 173 15.43 9.69 6.66
N THR A 174 16.62 9.20 6.31
CA THR A 174 17.11 7.87 6.69
C THR A 174 17.40 7.70 8.18
N GLY A 175 17.38 8.78 8.98
CA GLY A 175 17.66 8.73 10.41
C GLY A 175 16.43 8.50 11.30
N LYS A 176 15.21 8.60 10.75
CA LYS A 176 13.97 8.50 11.53
C LYS A 176 13.61 7.05 11.87
N SER A 177 13.30 6.81 13.14
CA SER A 177 12.72 5.56 13.63
C SER A 177 11.20 5.60 13.74
N LYS A 178 10.59 6.77 13.54
CA LYS A 178 9.14 7.01 13.62
C LYS A 178 8.66 7.85 12.44
N LEU A 179 7.38 7.73 12.14
CA LEU A 179 6.73 8.54 11.10
C LEU A 179 6.47 9.95 11.64
N GLU A 180 7.16 10.93 11.05
CA GLU A 180 7.06 12.34 11.40
C GLU A 180 7.25 13.18 10.13
N VAL A 181 6.57 14.32 10.05
CA VAL A 181 6.70 15.26 8.92
C VAL A 181 8.16 15.72 8.76
N GLY A 182 8.59 15.90 7.52
CA GLY A 182 9.95 16.30 7.13
C GLY A 182 10.66 15.25 6.27
N GLY A 183 11.60 15.71 5.43
CA GLY A 183 12.16 14.91 4.35
C GLY A 183 11.09 14.68 3.27
N ASN A 184 10.89 13.43 2.88
CA ASN A 184 9.84 13.03 1.95
C ASN A 184 8.43 12.95 2.55
N VAL A 185 8.27 13.01 3.87
CA VAL A 185 6.95 13.03 4.51
C VAL A 185 6.41 14.45 4.53
N GLN A 186 5.34 14.72 3.77
CA GLN A 186 4.77 16.06 3.61
C GLN A 186 3.64 16.36 4.60
N GLY A 187 2.95 15.35 5.11
CA GLY A 187 1.84 15.55 6.04
C GLY A 187 1.35 14.25 6.66
N ILE A 188 0.80 14.36 7.86
CA ILE A 188 0.17 13.27 8.61
C ILE A 188 -1.16 13.78 9.15
N PHE A 189 -2.22 13.02 8.87
CA PHE A 189 -3.54 13.19 9.46
C PHE A 189 -3.73 12.14 10.56
N ASP A 190 -3.69 12.59 11.82
CA ASP A 190 -3.91 11.74 13.01
C ASP A 190 -5.41 11.62 13.29
N LEU A 191 -5.92 10.39 13.45
CA LEU A 191 -7.34 10.15 13.74
C LEU A 191 -7.70 10.48 15.19
N GLY A 192 -6.71 10.55 16.08
CA GLY A 192 -6.86 10.74 17.50
C GLY A 192 -7.08 9.42 18.26
N VAL A 193 -6.93 9.51 19.58
CA VAL A 193 -6.98 8.34 20.48
C VAL A 193 -8.33 7.64 20.43
N GLY A 194 -8.32 6.31 20.25
CA GLY A 194 -9.51 5.46 20.24
C GLY A 194 -10.33 5.54 18.94
N ARG A 195 -9.78 6.16 17.90
CA ARG A 195 -10.38 6.24 16.58
C ARG A 195 -9.53 5.46 15.59
N PHE A 196 -10.19 4.65 14.78
CA PHE A 196 -9.53 3.77 13.83
C PHE A 196 -10.13 3.89 12.44
N GLY A 197 -9.27 4.00 11.44
CA GLY A 197 -9.63 4.27 10.06
C GLY A 197 -9.74 3.02 9.18
N SER A 198 -10.08 3.24 7.92
CA SER A 198 -9.89 2.30 6.81
C SER A 198 -8.74 2.76 5.90
N GLU A 199 -8.44 1.97 4.86
CA GLU A 199 -7.74 2.46 3.68
C GLU A 199 -8.40 3.76 3.15
N ALA A 200 -7.58 4.72 2.73
CA ALA A 200 -8.02 5.99 2.18
C ALA A 200 -8.00 6.00 0.65
N VAL A 201 -9.12 6.35 0.03
CA VAL A 201 -9.18 6.47 -1.43
C VAL A 201 -8.88 7.91 -1.82
N PHE A 202 -7.93 8.10 -2.75
CA PHE A 202 -7.70 9.39 -3.39
C PHE A 202 -8.76 9.61 -4.47
N VAL A 203 -9.40 10.78 -4.44
CA VAL A 203 -10.36 11.23 -5.44
C VAL A 203 -9.87 12.57 -6.00
N PRO A 204 -9.47 12.63 -7.28
CA PRO A 204 -9.01 13.89 -7.86
C PRO A 204 -10.15 14.91 -7.91
N ARG A 205 -9.82 16.20 -7.78
CA ARG A 205 -10.78 17.29 -7.99
C ARG A 205 -11.35 17.26 -9.41
N GLU A 206 -10.46 17.08 -10.37
CA GLU A 206 -10.78 16.91 -11.79
C GLU A 206 -10.14 15.60 -12.28
N PRO A 207 -10.90 14.67 -12.89
CA PRO A 207 -10.35 13.42 -13.39
C PRO A 207 -9.20 13.63 -14.40
N GLY A 208 -8.20 12.74 -14.38
CA GLY A 208 -7.08 12.76 -15.31
C GLY A 208 -5.81 13.37 -14.72
N ILE A 209 -4.97 13.92 -15.60
CA ILE A 209 -3.58 14.34 -15.30
C ILE A 209 -3.30 15.82 -15.63
N THR A 210 -4.35 16.62 -15.84
CA THR A 210 -4.22 18.04 -16.24
C THR A 210 -4.04 18.98 -15.05
N SER A 211 -4.50 18.58 -13.87
CA SER A 211 -4.32 19.30 -12.61
C SER A 211 -3.05 18.83 -11.89
N GLU A 212 -2.69 19.49 -10.80
CA GLU A 212 -1.63 18.98 -9.92
C GLU A 212 -1.99 17.57 -9.42
N GLU A 213 -1.01 16.69 -9.35
CA GLU A 213 -1.22 15.25 -9.08
C GLU A 213 -1.96 14.97 -7.76
N ASP A 214 -1.74 15.82 -6.75
CA ASP A 214 -2.34 15.76 -5.43
C ASP A 214 -3.55 16.70 -5.23
N ASP A 215 -4.02 17.37 -6.29
CA ASP A 215 -5.25 18.19 -6.22
C ASP A 215 -6.49 17.30 -6.17
N GLY A 216 -6.94 17.06 -4.94
CA GLY A 216 -8.06 16.21 -4.67
C GLY A 216 -8.27 15.97 -3.19
N TYR A 217 -8.99 14.90 -2.91
CA TYR A 217 -9.46 14.56 -1.57
C TYR A 217 -9.07 13.13 -1.23
N LEU A 218 -8.85 12.88 0.07
CA LEU A 218 -8.79 11.53 0.61
C LEU A 218 -10.10 11.25 1.33
N ILE A 219 -10.72 10.12 0.99
CA ILE A 219 -11.97 9.66 1.57
C ILE A 219 -11.74 8.33 2.26
N PHE A 220 -12.12 8.23 3.53
CA PHE A 220 -11.97 7.00 4.33
C PHE A 220 -13.02 6.92 5.43
N PHE A 221 -13.27 5.71 5.93
CA PHE A 221 -14.10 5.50 7.10
C PHE A 221 -13.30 5.70 8.39
N VAL A 222 -13.95 6.19 9.43
CA VAL A 222 -13.40 6.27 10.79
C VAL A 222 -14.42 5.70 11.77
N HIS A 223 -13.99 4.77 12.62
CA HIS A 223 -14.76 4.27 13.74
C HIS A 223 -14.22 4.86 15.05
N ASP A 224 -15.07 5.55 15.80
CA ASP A 224 -14.79 6.00 17.16
C ASP A 224 -15.25 4.90 18.14
N GLU A 225 -14.30 4.12 18.68
CA GLU A 225 -14.60 3.00 19.59
C GLU A 225 -15.24 3.49 20.89
N LYS A 226 -14.95 4.73 21.32
CA LYS A 226 -15.50 5.31 22.56
C LYS A 226 -16.95 5.71 22.39
N ALA A 227 -17.29 6.33 21.26
CA ALA A 227 -18.67 6.73 20.94
C ALA A 227 -19.49 5.60 20.33
N GLY A 228 -18.86 4.54 19.83
CA GLY A 228 -19.51 3.45 19.10
C GLY A 228 -20.05 3.89 17.72
N LYS A 229 -19.57 5.01 17.19
CA LYS A 229 -20.05 5.62 15.93
C LYS A 229 -19.05 5.44 14.80
N SER A 230 -19.53 5.53 13.56
CA SER A 230 -18.69 5.54 12.37
C SER A 230 -18.97 6.77 11.53
N TYR A 231 -17.96 7.22 10.81
CA TYR A 231 -17.98 8.43 9.99
C TYR A 231 -17.31 8.15 8.64
N VAL A 232 -17.70 8.90 7.61
CA VAL A 232 -16.87 9.11 6.42
C VAL A 232 -16.15 10.44 6.59
N ASN A 233 -14.82 10.40 6.59
CA ASN A 233 -14.00 11.59 6.62
C ASN A 233 -13.54 11.94 5.20
N VAL A 234 -13.58 13.23 4.89
CA VAL A 234 -13.02 13.79 3.66
C VAL A 234 -12.00 14.84 4.06
N ILE A 235 -10.74 14.63 3.69
CA ILE A 235 -9.65 15.57 3.95
C ILE A 235 -9.06 16.04 2.62
N ASP A 236 -8.48 17.24 2.61
CA ASP A 236 -7.78 17.77 1.46
C ASP A 236 -6.41 17.06 1.33
N ALA A 237 -6.21 16.37 0.20
CA ALA A 237 -5.04 15.51 -0.01
C ALA A 237 -3.74 16.32 -0.20
N LYS A 238 -3.88 17.56 -0.69
CA LYS A 238 -2.75 18.45 -0.93
C LYS A 238 -2.17 18.95 0.38
N THR A 239 -3.03 19.52 1.22
CA THR A 239 -2.65 20.20 2.47
C THR A 239 -2.48 19.26 3.65
N MET A 240 -3.12 18.09 3.64
CA MET A 240 -3.17 17.17 4.78
C MET A 240 -3.60 17.87 6.08
N SER A 241 -4.48 18.88 5.97
CA SER A 241 -4.97 19.68 7.09
C SER A 241 -5.54 18.80 8.20
N PRO A 242 -5.27 19.09 9.49
CA PRO A 242 -5.90 18.37 10.61
C PRO A 242 -7.41 18.65 10.70
N ASP A 243 -7.90 19.72 10.07
CA ASP A 243 -9.32 20.05 9.96
C ASP A 243 -9.90 19.43 8.69
N PRO A 244 -10.79 18.42 8.79
CA PRO A 244 -11.40 17.78 7.61
C PRO A 244 -12.28 18.74 6.83
N VAL A 245 -12.33 18.56 5.52
CA VAL A 245 -13.24 19.27 4.62
C VAL A 245 -14.69 18.89 4.93
N ALA A 246 -14.94 17.61 5.22
CA ALA A 246 -16.23 17.12 5.64
C ALA A 246 -16.10 15.89 6.55
N ILE A 247 -17.07 15.74 7.46
CA ILE A 247 -17.29 14.53 8.25
C ILE A 247 -18.77 14.17 8.13
N VAL A 248 -19.07 12.98 7.64
CA VAL A 248 -20.44 12.47 7.52
C VAL A 248 -20.64 11.36 8.54
N GLU A 249 -21.51 11.59 9.53
CA GLU A 249 -21.89 10.54 10.49
C GLU A 249 -22.73 9.45 9.80
N LEU A 250 -22.38 8.19 10.05
CA LEU A 250 -23.09 7.03 9.53
C LEU A 250 -24.10 6.51 10.56
N PRO A 251 -25.27 6.02 10.12
CA PRO A 251 -26.31 5.54 11.02
C PRO A 251 -25.96 4.21 11.71
N ASN A 252 -24.93 3.51 11.23
CA ASN A 252 -24.51 2.21 11.73
C ASN A 252 -22.98 2.10 11.76
N ARG A 253 -22.48 1.20 12.61
CA ARG A 253 -21.05 0.88 12.67
C ARG A 253 -20.57 0.25 11.36
N VAL A 254 -19.47 0.78 10.84
CA VAL A 254 -18.67 0.15 9.78
C VAL A 254 -17.55 -0.67 10.46
N PRO A 255 -17.48 -2.00 10.24
CA PRO A 255 -16.39 -2.82 10.76
C PRO A 255 -15.03 -2.43 10.16
N TYR A 256 -13.95 -2.86 10.81
CA TYR A 256 -12.61 -2.75 10.22
C TYR A 256 -12.57 -3.55 8.92
N GLY A 257 -12.37 -2.82 7.82
CA GLY A 257 -12.31 -3.36 6.47
C GLY A 257 -10.88 -3.43 5.97
N PHE A 258 -10.75 -3.88 4.72
CA PHE A 258 -9.49 -3.90 3.98
C PHE A 258 -9.55 -2.82 2.90
N HIS A 259 -9.93 -3.22 1.69
CA HIS A 259 -9.87 -2.35 0.53
C HIS A 259 -11.12 -1.52 0.30
N ALA A 260 -10.91 -0.35 -0.30
CA ALA A 260 -11.96 0.54 -0.76
C ALA A 260 -11.70 0.98 -2.21
N PHE A 261 -12.79 1.33 -2.90
CA PHE A 261 -12.74 1.87 -4.25
C PHE A 261 -13.79 2.97 -4.40
N PHE A 262 -13.47 4.01 -5.15
CA PHE A 262 -14.40 5.09 -5.47
C PHE A 262 -14.85 4.94 -6.91
N VAL A 263 -16.17 5.03 -7.14
CA VAL A 263 -16.75 4.97 -8.48
C VAL A 263 -17.52 6.27 -8.71
N THR A 264 -17.24 6.96 -9.80
CA THR A 264 -18.01 8.13 -10.19
C THR A 264 -19.41 7.74 -10.64
N GLU A 265 -20.35 8.67 -10.59
CA GLU A 265 -21.68 8.46 -11.14
C GLU A 265 -21.63 8.11 -12.65
N GLU A 266 -20.69 8.71 -13.39
CA GLU A 266 -20.47 8.43 -14.81
C GLU A 266 -20.02 6.99 -15.03
N GLN A 267 -19.02 6.51 -14.29
CA GLN A 267 -18.55 5.13 -14.37
C GLN A 267 -19.66 4.11 -14.03
N LEU A 268 -20.48 4.40 -13.01
CA LEU A 268 -21.64 3.56 -12.67
C LEU A 268 -22.67 3.52 -13.82
N LYS A 269 -22.95 4.67 -14.44
CA LYS A 269 -23.86 4.75 -15.60
C LYS A 269 -23.30 4.04 -16.82
N GLU A 270 -21.99 4.06 -17.04
CA GLU A 270 -21.35 3.33 -18.13
C GLU A 270 -21.42 1.81 -17.93
N GLN A 271 -21.17 1.33 -16.71
CA GLN A 271 -21.31 -0.10 -16.39
C GLN A 271 -22.73 -0.62 -16.66
N ALA A 272 -23.76 0.20 -16.41
CA ALA A 272 -25.15 -0.19 -16.68
C ALA A 272 -25.52 -0.27 -18.18
N LYS A 273 -24.64 0.18 -19.08
CA LYS A 273 -24.82 0.10 -20.54
C LYS A 273 -24.18 -1.14 -21.18
N LEU A 274 -23.33 -1.86 -20.45
CA LEU A 274 -22.70 -3.13 -20.86
C LEU A 274 -23.65 -4.30 -20.62
#